data_AF-A0A6V7UER3-F1
#
_entry.id   AF-A0A6V7UER3-F1
#
_cell.length_a   1.000
_cell.length_b   1.000
_cell.length_c   1.000
_cell.angle_alpha   90.00
_cell.angle_beta   90.00
_cell.angle_gamma   90.00
#
_symmetry.space_group_name_H-M   'P 1'
#
loop_
_entity.id
_entity.type
_entity.pdbx_description
1 polymer ?
#
loop_
_entity_poly.entity_id
_entity_poly.type
_entity_poly.pdbx_seq_one_letter_code
_entity_poly.pdbx_strand_id
1 'polypeptide(L)'
;MPNGKTAGYLREHDKNRMEFKLSQIARVDVYWECEIYQMLKKEREMRQMFYNYIDDGPIDIRSCFYGGRTGPLKLHHKVKDGERISYYDVTSLYPFINVTTAYPVGHPKVHIINKNVNWTKAIDNTYNLAIL
;
A
#
# COMPACT_ATOMS: atom_id res chain seq x y z
N MET A 1 20.13 -23.98 7.09
CA MET A 1 19.75 -22.64 6.63
C MET A 1 20.65 -21.63 7.35
N PRO A 2 21.07 -20.52 6.72
CA PRO A 2 22.15 -19.66 7.21
C PRO A 2 21.91 -18.95 8.56
N ASN A 3 20.72 -19.12 9.16
CA ASN A 3 20.25 -18.46 10.37
C ASN A 3 20.11 -19.39 11.59
N GLY A 4 20.57 -20.65 11.49
CA GLY A 4 20.52 -21.63 12.60
C GLY A 4 19.11 -22.09 13.02
N LYS A 5 18.05 -21.57 12.41
CA LYS A 5 16.66 -21.90 12.72
C LYS A 5 16.21 -23.15 11.96
N THR A 6 15.44 -24.00 12.61
CA THR A 6 14.84 -25.17 11.96
C THR A 6 13.66 -24.74 11.06
N ALA A 7 13.36 -25.53 10.03
CA ALA A 7 12.19 -25.28 9.19
C ALA A 7 10.88 -25.30 9.99
N GLY A 8 10.83 -26.11 11.06
CA GLY A 8 9.68 -26.16 11.99
C GLY A 8 9.49 -24.82 12.70
N TYR A 9 10.56 -24.25 13.26
CA TYR A 9 10.52 -22.95 13.91
C TYR A 9 10.04 -21.83 12.97
N LEU A 10 10.52 -21.83 11.72
CA LEU A 10 10.10 -20.85 10.71
C LEU A 10 8.60 -20.96 10.40
N ARG A 11 8.08 -22.17 10.27
CA ARG A 11 6.64 -22.42 10.03
C ARG A 11 5.77 -21.95 11.20
N GLU A 12 6.21 -22.20 12.42
CA GLU A 12 5.51 -21.75 13.62
C GLU A 12 5.49 -20.22 13.72
N HIS A 13 6.63 -19.59 13.46
CA HIS A 13 6.74 -18.13 13.42
C HIS A 13 5.87 -17.50 12.33
N ASP A 14 5.86 -18.07 11.12
CA ASP A 14 5.00 -17.59 10.04
C ASP A 14 3.51 -17.76 10.37
N LYS A 15 3.14 -18.86 11.02
CA LYS A 15 1.77 -19.08 11.50
C LYS A 15 1.34 -17.98 12.49
N ASN A 16 2.16 -17.69 13.49
CA ASN A 16 1.88 -16.64 14.48
C ASN A 16 1.75 -15.25 13.82
N ARG A 17 2.61 -14.96 12.83
CA ARG A 17 2.54 -13.71 12.05
C ARG A 17 1.25 -13.62 11.24
N MET A 18 0.80 -14.72 10.66
CA MET A 18 -0.45 -14.77 9.89
C MET A 18 -1.69 -14.59 10.77
N GLU A 19 -1.72 -15.23 11.94
CA GLU A 19 -2.80 -15.06 12.93
C GLU A 19 -2.90 -13.61 13.39
N PHE A 20 -1.78 -12.95 13.68
CA PHE A 20 -1.76 -11.53 14.01
C PHE A 20 -2.35 -10.66 12.90
N LYS A 21 -1.96 -10.88 11.64
CA LYS A 21 -2.48 -10.11 10.49
C LYS A 21 -3.99 -10.31 10.30
N LEU A 22 -4.48 -11.54 10.44
CA LEU A 22 -5.90 -11.86 10.32
C LEU A 22 -6.75 -11.27 11.45
N SER A 23 -6.15 -10.97 12.62
CA SER A 23 -6.86 -10.25 13.68
C SER A 23 -7.16 -8.78 13.32
N GLN A 24 -6.40 -8.21 12.38
CA GLN A 24 -6.49 -6.79 12.01
C GLN A 24 -7.12 -6.58 10.62
N ILE A 25 -7.09 -7.59 9.76
CA ILE A 25 -7.47 -7.47 8.34
C ILE A 25 -8.43 -8.60 7.97
N ALA A 26 -9.56 -8.24 7.35
CA ALA A 26 -10.65 -9.17 7.02
C ALA A 26 -10.27 -10.26 5.98
N ARG A 27 -9.31 -9.98 5.09
CA ARG A 27 -8.85 -10.93 4.08
C ARG A 27 -7.36 -10.83 3.83
N VAL A 28 -6.67 -11.96 3.87
CA VAL A 28 -5.26 -12.08 3.51
C VAL A 28 -5.13 -13.22 2.51
N ASP A 29 -4.76 -12.88 1.27
CA ASP A 29 -4.48 -13.85 0.21
C ASP A 29 -2.99 -14.22 0.28
N VAL A 30 -2.68 -15.52 0.38
CA VAL A 30 -1.31 -16.03 0.51
C VAL A 30 -0.98 -16.86 -0.73
N TYR A 31 0.14 -16.52 -1.36
CA TYR A 31 0.69 -17.27 -2.48
C TYR A 31 2.11 -17.70 -2.15
N TRP A 32 2.38 -18.99 -2.30
CA TRP A 32 3.73 -19.55 -2.20
C TRP A 32 4.53 -19.22 -3.46
N GLU A 33 5.85 -19.11 -3.29
CA GLU A 33 6.76 -18.87 -4.41
C GLU A 33 6.56 -19.86 -5.56
N CYS A 34 6.36 -21.15 -5.24
CA CYS A 34 6.13 -22.19 -6.24
C CYS A 34 4.79 -22.01 -7.01
N GLU A 35 3.76 -21.47 -6.36
CA GLU A 35 2.46 -21.18 -6.98
C GLU A 35 2.61 -20.00 -7.95
N ILE A 36 3.32 -18.95 -7.54
CA ILE A 36 3.67 -17.80 -8.38
C ILE A 36 4.47 -18.25 -9.61
N TYR A 37 5.46 -19.13 -9.46
CA TYR A 37 6.21 -19.66 -10.61
C TYR A 37 5.31 -20.46 -11.57
N GLN A 38 4.32 -21.19 -11.05
CA GLN A 38 3.38 -21.89 -11.91
C GLN A 38 2.46 -20.92 -12.66
N MET A 39 1.99 -19.86 -12.01
CA MET A 39 1.19 -18.79 -12.62
C MET A 39 1.99 -18.07 -13.72
N LEU A 40 3.25 -17.69 -13.45
CA LEU A 40 4.16 -17.13 -14.46
C LEU A 40 4.31 -18.04 -15.67
N LYS A 41 4.36 -19.36 -15.50
CA LYS A 41 4.47 -20.30 -16.64
C LYS A 41 3.19 -20.38 -17.46
N LYS A 42 2.03 -20.40 -16.79
CA LYS A 42 0.73 -20.65 -17.43
C LYS A 42 0.10 -19.38 -18.02
N GLU A 43 0.20 -18.26 -17.32
CA GLU A 43 -0.59 -17.07 -17.59
C GLU A 43 0.25 -15.97 -18.24
N ARG A 44 -0.13 -15.59 -19.47
CA ARG A 44 0.56 -14.52 -20.22
C ARG A 44 0.39 -13.16 -19.55
N GLU A 45 -0.79 -12.87 -19.03
CA GLU A 45 -1.10 -11.61 -18.36
C GLU A 45 -0.24 -11.42 -17.09
N MET A 46 -0.15 -12.47 -16.29
CA MET A 46 0.70 -12.50 -15.10
C MET A 46 2.16 -12.18 -15.45
N ARG A 47 2.73 -12.84 -16.49
CA ARG A 47 4.09 -12.51 -16.97
C ARG A 47 4.24 -11.06 -17.41
N GLN A 48 3.27 -10.55 -18.15
CA GLN A 48 3.32 -9.20 -18.69
C GLN A 48 3.28 -8.16 -17.56
N MET A 49 2.45 -8.38 -16.53
CA MET A 49 2.38 -7.50 -15.36
C MET A 49 3.67 -7.51 -14.54
N PHE A 50 4.24 -8.69 -14.27
CA PHE A 50 5.52 -8.77 -13.55
C PHE A 50 6.69 -8.17 -14.34
N TYR A 51 6.70 -8.32 -15.67
CA TYR A 51 7.74 -7.74 -16.52
C TYR A 51 7.64 -6.21 -16.62
N ASN A 52 6.42 -5.68 -16.72
CA ASN A 52 6.17 -4.24 -16.79
C ASN A 52 6.07 -3.59 -15.41
N TYR A 53 6.23 -4.35 -14.33
CA TYR A 53 6.26 -3.78 -13.00
C TYR A 53 7.56 -2.97 -12.87
N ILE A 54 7.41 -1.66 -13.02
CA ILE A 54 8.48 -0.71 -12.73
C ILE A 54 8.30 -0.33 -11.26
N ASP A 55 9.27 -0.71 -10.44
CA ASP A 55 9.45 -0.07 -9.14
C ASP A 55 10.00 1.33 -9.44
N ASP A 56 9.10 2.30 -9.67
CA ASP A 56 9.42 3.72 -9.91
C ASP A 56 10.07 4.38 -8.68
N GLY A 57 10.37 3.60 -7.65
CA GLY A 57 11.01 4.03 -6.43
C GLY A 57 10.01 4.69 -5.48
N PRO A 58 10.50 5.53 -4.55
CA PRO A 58 9.62 6.22 -3.63
C PRO A 58 8.65 7.15 -4.37
N ILE A 59 7.44 7.29 -3.83
CA ILE A 59 6.44 8.24 -4.32
C ILE A 59 7.07 9.64 -4.47
N ASP A 60 6.98 10.23 -5.66
CA ASP A 60 7.30 11.64 -5.86
C ASP A 60 6.21 12.49 -5.21
N ILE A 61 6.53 13.09 -4.07
CA ILE A 61 5.62 13.91 -3.28
C ILE A 61 5.00 15.04 -4.12
N ARG A 62 5.75 15.64 -5.05
CA ARG A 62 5.23 16.74 -5.88
C ARG A 62 4.17 16.27 -6.86
N SER A 63 4.37 15.08 -7.43
CA SER A 63 3.37 14.46 -8.31
C SER A 63 2.05 14.17 -7.59
N CYS A 64 2.04 14.10 -6.25
CA CYS A 64 0.84 13.89 -5.45
C CYS A 64 0.08 15.17 -5.07
N PHE A 65 0.61 16.36 -5.38
CA PHE A 65 -0.08 17.61 -5.10
C PHE A 65 -1.11 17.92 -6.19
N TYR A 66 -2.37 17.65 -5.86
CA TYR A 66 -3.51 17.93 -6.74
C TYR A 66 -4.36 19.09 -6.22
N GLY A 67 -5.04 19.77 -7.14
CA GLY A 67 -5.98 20.85 -6.83
C GLY A 67 -7.37 20.33 -6.40
N GLY A 68 -8.36 21.21 -6.45
CA GLY A 68 -9.74 20.86 -6.14
C GLY A 68 -10.32 19.79 -7.08
N ARG A 69 -11.29 19.01 -6.58
CA ARG A 69 -12.00 18.03 -7.40
C ARG A 69 -13.03 18.74 -8.28
N THR A 70 -12.88 18.60 -9.60
CA THR A 70 -13.92 18.96 -10.57
C THR A 70 -14.34 17.71 -11.33
N GLY A 71 -15.61 17.31 -11.19
CA GLY A 71 -16.12 16.09 -11.82
C GLY A 71 -17.62 16.17 -12.07
N PRO A 72 -18.06 16.70 -13.23
CA PRO A 72 -19.48 16.74 -13.56
C PRO A 72 -19.98 15.33 -13.85
N LEU A 73 -21.06 14.92 -13.16
CA LEU A 73 -21.78 13.67 -13.48
C LEU A 73 -22.67 13.82 -14.72
N LYS A 74 -23.12 15.04 -15.01
CA LYS A 74 -24.00 15.38 -16.12
C LYS A 74 -23.68 16.78 -16.62
N LEU A 75 -23.47 16.93 -17.92
CA LEU A 75 -23.09 18.23 -18.52
C LEU A 75 -24.27 19.21 -18.58
N HIS A 76 -25.50 18.70 -18.73
CA HIS A 76 -26.71 19.52 -18.78
C HIS A 76 -27.90 18.73 -18.25
N HIS A 77 -28.71 19.35 -17.38
CA HIS A 77 -29.95 18.77 -16.88
C HIS A 77 -31.07 19.79 -16.91
N LYS A 78 -32.11 19.47 -17.70
CA LYS A 78 -33.39 20.17 -17.63
C LYS A 78 -34.24 19.56 -16.53
N VAL A 79 -34.73 20.41 -15.64
CA VAL A 79 -35.62 20.06 -14.53
C VAL A 79 -36.99 19.62 -15.08
N LYS A 80 -37.54 18.53 -14.53
CA LYS A 80 -38.90 18.06 -14.81
C LYS A 80 -39.92 18.64 -13.83
N ASP A 81 -41.21 18.54 -14.15
CA ASP A 81 -42.26 18.97 -13.22
C ASP A 81 -42.16 18.22 -11.88
N GLY A 82 -42.16 18.98 -10.78
CA GLY A 82 -42.00 18.46 -9.42
C GLY A 82 -40.54 18.26 -8.97
N GLU A 83 -39.55 18.46 -9.85
CA GLU A 83 -38.13 18.35 -9.52
C GLU A 83 -37.56 19.71 -9.09
N ARG A 84 -36.56 19.69 -8.19
CA ARG A 84 -35.84 20.89 -7.73
C ARG A 84 -34.34 20.63 -7.70
N ILE A 85 -33.55 21.63 -8.06
CA ILE A 85 -32.09 21.60 -7.96
C ILE A 85 -31.69 22.32 -6.67
N SER A 86 -30.90 21.65 -5.84
CA SER A 86 -30.27 22.23 -4.67
C SER A 86 -28.75 22.22 -4.85
N TYR A 87 -28.09 23.25 -4.32
CA TYR A 87 -26.64 23.36 -4.33
C TYR A 87 -26.13 23.39 -2.89
N TYR A 88 -25.02 22.70 -2.66
CA TYR A 88 -24.31 22.69 -1.40
C TYR A 88 -22.90 23.21 -1.67
N ASP A 89 -22.47 24.16 -0.85
CA ASP A 89 -21.11 24.66 -0.85
C ASP A 89 -20.53 24.57 0.55
N VAL A 90 -19.22 24.40 0.62
CA VAL A 90 -18.48 24.41 1.88
C VAL A 90 -17.83 25.77 2.04
N THR A 91 -18.35 26.56 2.97
CA THR A 91 -17.75 27.85 3.31
C THR A 91 -16.32 27.64 3.82
N SER A 92 -15.35 28.25 3.14
CA SER A 92 -13.94 28.23 3.55
C SER A 92 -13.35 26.82 3.67
N LEU A 93 -13.62 25.94 2.69
CA LEU A 93 -13.11 24.55 2.67
C LEU A 93 -11.61 24.45 3.01
N TYR A 94 -10.74 25.15 2.28
CA TYR A 94 -9.29 25.06 2.50
C TYR A 94 -8.86 25.58 3.89
N PRO A 95 -9.30 26.78 4.35
CA PRO A 95 -9.04 27.20 5.72
C PRO A 95 -9.52 26.22 6.79
N PHE A 96 -10.71 25.63 6.61
CA PHE A 96 -11.27 24.66 7.55
C PHE A 96 -10.41 23.40 7.65
N ILE A 97 -9.96 22.86 6.51
CA ILE A 97 -9.06 21.70 6.49
C ILE A 97 -7.70 22.07 7.10
N ASN A 98 -7.18 23.26 6.82
CA ASN A 98 -5.91 23.74 7.38
C ASN A 98 -5.90 23.79 8.91
N VAL A 99 -7.03 24.11 9.55
CA VAL A 99 -7.13 24.17 11.01
C VAL A 99 -7.48 22.82 11.65
N THR A 100 -8.27 21.99 10.97
CA THR A 100 -8.78 20.74 11.55
C THR A 100 -7.90 19.52 11.31
N THR A 101 -7.07 19.55 10.28
CA THR A 101 -6.28 18.39 9.85
C THR A 101 -4.83 18.54 10.28
N ALA A 102 -4.28 17.48 10.88
CA ALA A 102 -2.85 17.41 11.14
C ALA A 102 -2.10 17.12 9.84
N TYR A 103 -1.12 17.97 9.50
CA TYR A 103 -0.28 17.78 8.33
C TYR A 103 1.02 17.03 8.70
N PRO A 104 1.55 16.20 7.78
CA PRO A 104 2.90 15.68 7.94
C PRO A 104 3.90 16.84 7.92
N VAL A 105 4.77 16.89 8.93
CA VAL A 105 5.84 17.89 9.05
C VAL A 105 7.20 17.21 9.13
N GLY A 106 8.24 17.89 8.66
CA GLY A 106 9.61 17.38 8.65
C GLY A 106 10.00 16.61 7.38
N HIS A 107 11.14 15.93 7.45
CA HIS A 107 11.66 15.18 6.30
C HIS A 107 11.04 13.78 6.22
N PRO A 108 10.51 13.38 5.05
CA PRO A 108 9.95 12.05 4.86
C PRO A 108 11.06 11.00 5.00
N LYS A 109 10.75 9.89 5.68
CA LYS A 109 11.63 8.72 5.72
C LYS A 109 11.24 7.77 4.58
N VAL A 110 12.16 7.57 3.64
CA VAL A 110 11.95 6.61 2.56
C VAL A 110 12.09 5.20 3.13
N HIS A 111 11.01 4.41 3.03
CA HIS A 111 11.01 3.00 3.33
C HIS A 111 11.35 2.22 2.06
N ILE A 112 12.58 1.73 1.95
CA ILE A 112 13.00 0.88 0.84
C ILE A 112 12.55 -0.55 1.17
N ILE A 113 11.50 -1.03 0.49
CA ILE A 113 10.89 -2.34 0.77
C ILE A 113 11.74 -3.50 0.20
N ASN A 114 12.67 -3.21 -0.73
CA ASN A 114 13.52 -4.19 -1.41
C ASN A 114 15.02 -3.85 -1.33
N LYS A 115 15.53 -3.45 -0.15
CA LYS A 115 16.99 -3.31 0.00
C LYS A 115 17.63 -4.69 -0.17
N ASN A 116 18.72 -4.81 -0.94
CA ASN A 116 19.58 -5.99 -0.91
C ASN A 116 20.14 -6.14 0.50
N VAL A 117 19.45 -6.89 1.35
CA VAL A 117 19.84 -7.17 2.71
C VAL A 117 20.64 -8.46 2.73
N ASN A 118 21.84 -8.40 3.28
CA ASN A 118 22.58 -9.61 3.56
C ASN A 118 22.11 -10.14 4.92
N TRP A 119 21.14 -11.05 4.90
CA TRP A 119 20.54 -11.65 6.09
C TRP A 119 21.54 -12.36 7.03
N THR A 120 22.82 -12.50 6.63
CA THR A 120 23.90 -12.99 7.50
C THR A 120 24.56 -11.92 8.37
N LYS A 121 24.27 -10.63 8.14
CA LYS A 121 24.87 -9.50 8.88
C LYS A 121 23.87 -8.87 9.85
N ALA A 122 24.25 -8.78 11.12
CA ALA A 122 23.43 -8.20 12.18
C ALA A 122 23.02 -6.73 11.92
N ILE A 123 23.86 -5.96 11.23
CA ILE A 123 23.60 -4.54 10.90
C ILE A 123 22.47 -4.33 9.89
N ASP A 124 22.14 -5.36 9.09
CA ASP A 124 21.06 -5.31 8.10
C ASP A 124 19.72 -5.80 8.69
N ASN A 125 19.70 -6.21 9.97
CA ASN A 125 18.49 -6.61 10.69
C ASN A 125 17.91 -5.42 11.46
N THR A 126 16.79 -4.88 10.97
CA THR A 126 16.14 -3.70 11.57
C THR A 126 15.39 -3.98 12.88
N TYR A 127 15.36 -5.23 13.35
CA TYR A 127 14.72 -5.62 14.59
C TYR A 127 15.78 -5.87 15.67
N ASN A 128 15.96 -4.91 16.60
CA ASN A 128 16.90 -5.02 17.72
C ASN A 128 16.69 -6.27 18.60
N LEU A 129 15.51 -6.88 18.55
CA LEU A 129 15.14 -8.06 19.34
C LEU A 129 15.29 -9.39 18.59
N ALA A 130 15.68 -9.39 17.32
CA ALA A 130 15.79 -10.61 16.51
C ALA A 130 17.15 -11.35 16.66
N ILE A 131 18.03 -10.86 17.54
CA ILE A 131 19.33 -11.47 17.89
C ILE A 131 19.28 -12.12 19.29
N LEU A 132 18.13 -12.07 19.97
CA LEU A 132 17.83 -12.94 21.10
C LEU A 132 17.15 -14.22 20.61
#